data_AF-A8BLZ5-F1
#
_entry.id   AF-A8BLZ5-F1
#
_cell.length_a   1.000
_cell.length_b   1.000
_cell.length_c   1.000
_cell.angle_alpha   90.00
_cell.angle_beta   90.00
_cell.angle_gamma   90.00
#
_symmetry.space_group_name_H-M   'P 1'
#
loop_
_entity.id
_entity.type
_entity.pdbx_description
1 polymer ?
#
loop_
_entity_poly.entity_id
_entity_poly.type
_entity_poly.pdbx_seq_one_letter_code
_entity_poly.pdbx_strand_id
1 'polypeptide(L)'
;MLVGFLLVCATVLAKDSGKDTCFPGYTLNPTTKKCDRNSAPCEVEGCDVCEESNPQQCKTCGSGYTLNPTTKKCDRNSAPCEVEGCDVCEESNPQQCKTCGSGYTLNPTTKKCDRNSAPCEVEGCDVCEESNPQQCKTCGSGYTLNPTTKKCDRNSAPCEVEGCDVCEESNPQQCKTCGSGYTLNPTTKKCDRNSAPCEVEGCDVCEESNPQQCKTCGSGYTLNPTTKKCDRNSAPCEVEGCDVCEESNPQQCKTCGSGYTLNPTTKKCDRNSAPCDTPNCKACDNPKTDNEICTECNDNNYLTPTSQCVSDCTTLKGYYGDDSGKKTCKRCNDACAECKGEGADKCTACPAGKMLQYTDADTPANGGTCMNQCSVSPANDGCAECGAQIGGTAYCSKCKNTQQAPLDGNCAANTRTRFCTTVSNGACTQCENNYFLKDGGCYQTNRQPGKQVCTQANGGKCQTCANGLAATDGNCAECHPTCATCSTAGTADKCKTCATGYYKENGSDTTTGLCKKCSEKISGCKQCVSSSGSSVICLESEVGTGGSVNKSGLSTGAIAGISVAVIVVVGGLVGFLCWWFLCRGKA
;
A
#
# COMPACT_ATOMS: atom_id res chain seq x y z
N MET A 1 16.28 41.41 22.12
CA MET A 1 15.15 42.32 22.44
C MET A 1 14.58 42.81 21.12
N LEU A 2 13.31 42.78 20.80
CA LEU A 2 12.09 42.21 21.38
C LEU A 2 11.03 42.51 20.27
N VAL A 3 10.23 41.51 19.84
CA VAL A 3 8.79 41.61 19.46
C VAL A 3 8.36 42.65 18.40
N GLY A 4 7.50 42.43 17.42
CA GLY A 4 6.57 41.35 17.07
C GLY A 4 5.40 41.94 16.26
N PHE A 5 4.79 41.07 15.42
CA PHE A 5 3.39 41.07 14.97
C PHE A 5 2.86 42.05 13.87
N LEU A 6 2.27 41.38 12.87
CA LEU A 6 1.03 41.68 12.11
C LEU A 6 1.08 42.49 10.80
N LEU A 7 0.89 41.72 9.71
CA LEU A 7 -0.13 41.87 8.66
C LEU A 7 -0.62 43.29 8.33
N VAL A 8 -0.53 43.68 7.04
CA VAL A 8 -1.65 44.09 6.18
C VAL A 8 -1.13 44.49 4.77
N CYS A 9 -1.78 43.89 3.75
CA CYS A 9 -1.92 44.32 2.35
C CYS A 9 -0.70 44.58 1.46
N ALA A 10 -0.31 43.55 0.68
CA ALA A 10 0.26 43.75 -0.66
C ALA A 10 -0.80 43.42 -1.72
N THR A 11 -1.58 44.43 -2.12
CA THR A 11 -2.32 44.44 -3.38
C THR A 11 -1.33 44.63 -4.52
N VAL A 12 -1.04 43.56 -5.27
CA VAL A 12 -0.43 43.69 -6.60
C VAL A 12 -1.55 43.78 -7.62
N LEU A 13 -1.65 44.97 -8.22
CA LEU A 13 -2.40 45.26 -9.44
C LEU A 13 -1.86 44.40 -10.58
N ALA A 14 -2.65 43.43 -11.05
CA ALA A 14 -2.49 42.86 -12.39
C ALA A 14 -3.42 43.62 -13.33
N LYS A 15 -2.80 44.47 -14.15
CA LYS A 15 -3.41 45.23 -15.24
C LYS A 15 -3.62 44.29 -16.43
N ASP A 16 -4.88 44.24 -16.86
CA ASP A 16 -5.34 44.04 -18.23
C ASP A 16 -4.77 42.84 -19.02
N SER A 17 -5.47 41.72 -18.95
CA SER A 17 -5.52 40.68 -19.98
C SER A 17 -6.82 39.92 -19.78
N GLY A 18 -7.87 40.29 -20.53
CA GLY A 18 -9.18 39.64 -20.49
C GLY A 18 -9.12 38.14 -20.79
N LYS A 19 -8.89 37.33 -19.75
CA LYS A 19 -8.98 35.88 -19.77
C LYS A 19 -9.92 35.44 -18.66
N ASP A 20 -11.15 35.10 -19.03
CA ASP A 20 -12.14 34.41 -18.19
C ASP A 20 -11.76 32.93 -17.98
N THR A 21 -10.49 32.64 -17.68
CA THR A 21 -9.99 31.26 -17.57
C THR A 21 -9.14 31.10 -16.32
N CYS A 22 -9.64 30.32 -15.36
CA CYS A 22 -8.89 29.87 -14.19
C CYS A 22 -7.96 28.70 -14.56
N PHE A 23 -6.91 28.49 -13.75
CA PHE A 23 -6.02 27.33 -13.89
C PHE A 23 -6.80 26.02 -13.66
N PRO A 24 -6.38 24.89 -14.27
CA PRO A 24 -6.99 23.58 -14.04
C PRO A 24 -7.06 23.27 -12.54
N GLY A 25 -8.25 22.90 -12.06
CA GLY A 25 -8.51 22.71 -10.63
C GLY A 25 -9.06 23.96 -9.91
N TYR A 26 -9.48 24.99 -10.62
CA TYR A 26 -10.17 26.17 -10.08
C TYR A 26 -11.32 26.62 -11.00
N THR A 27 -12.43 27.13 -10.46
CA THR A 27 -13.58 27.65 -11.23
C THR A 27 -13.82 29.13 -10.92
N LEU A 28 -14.19 29.92 -11.94
CA LEU A 28 -14.42 31.36 -11.81
C LEU A 28 -15.77 31.63 -11.14
N ASN A 29 -15.75 32.26 -9.97
CA ASN A 29 -16.95 32.70 -9.27
C ASN A 29 -17.59 33.88 -10.02
N PRO A 30 -18.84 33.74 -10.52
CA PRO A 30 -19.43 34.73 -11.42
C PRO A 30 -19.74 36.06 -10.72
N THR A 31 -19.90 36.05 -9.40
CA THR A 31 -20.27 37.22 -8.59
C THR A 31 -19.04 37.96 -8.07
N THR A 32 -18.01 37.24 -7.63
CA THR A 32 -16.81 37.84 -7.03
C THR A 32 -15.65 37.98 -8.02
N LYS A 33 -15.76 37.39 -9.22
CA LYS A 33 -14.73 37.35 -10.26
C LYS A 33 -13.38 36.80 -9.77
N LYS A 34 -13.39 35.94 -8.75
CA LYS A 34 -12.21 35.22 -8.23
C LYS A 34 -12.26 33.75 -8.62
N CYS A 35 -11.10 33.11 -8.75
CA CYS A 35 -10.98 31.67 -9.01
C CYS A 35 -10.96 30.90 -7.68
N ASP A 36 -12.01 30.11 -7.44
CA ASP A 36 -12.13 29.24 -6.26
C ASP A 36 -11.57 27.85 -6.58
N ARG A 37 -10.89 27.19 -5.63
CA ARG A 37 -10.29 25.87 -5.84
C ARG A 37 -11.39 24.81 -6.02
N ASN A 38 -11.29 24.01 -7.08
CA ASN A 38 -12.12 22.82 -7.31
C ASN A 38 -11.67 21.73 -6.34
N SER A 39 -12.12 21.85 -5.12
CA SER A 39 -11.97 20.82 -4.11
C SER A 39 -13.13 20.98 -3.14
N ALA A 40 -14.28 20.41 -3.51
CA ALA A 40 -15.01 19.67 -2.50
C ALA A 40 -14.44 18.25 -2.53
N PRO A 41 -13.86 17.73 -1.44
CA PRO A 41 -13.74 16.27 -1.29
C PRO A 41 -15.14 15.66 -1.44
N CYS A 42 -15.21 14.42 -1.90
CA CYS A 42 -16.47 13.70 -2.06
C CYS A 42 -17.29 13.82 -0.75
N GLU A 43 -18.43 14.51 -0.78
CA GLU A 43 -19.25 14.79 0.42
C GLU A 43 -20.23 13.64 0.74
N VAL A 44 -20.00 12.48 0.13
CA VAL A 44 -20.78 11.26 0.33
C VAL A 44 -19.97 10.31 1.20
N GLU A 45 -20.42 10.09 2.43
CA GLU A 45 -19.80 9.17 3.37
C GLU A 45 -19.61 7.78 2.75
N GLY A 46 -18.40 7.22 2.84
CA GLY A 46 -18.09 5.87 2.32
C GLY A 46 -17.98 5.75 0.80
N CYS A 47 -17.81 6.87 0.08
CA CYS A 47 -17.62 6.88 -1.36
C CYS A 47 -16.14 7.01 -1.77
N ASP A 48 -15.65 6.10 -2.62
CA ASP A 48 -14.29 6.13 -3.18
C ASP A 48 -14.20 7.03 -4.42
N VAL A 49 -15.26 7.05 -5.24
CA VAL A 49 -15.31 7.83 -6.49
C VAL A 49 -16.68 8.49 -6.64
N CYS A 50 -16.71 9.82 -6.52
CA CYS A 50 -17.88 10.65 -6.81
C CYS A 50 -18.14 10.80 -8.33
N GLU A 51 -19.36 11.15 -8.74
CA GLU A 51 -19.67 11.47 -10.14
C GLU A 51 -19.02 12.81 -10.57
N GLU A 52 -18.46 12.85 -11.78
CA GLU A 52 -17.69 14.02 -12.31
C GLU A 52 -18.51 15.32 -12.38
N SER A 53 -19.84 15.21 -12.45
CA SER A 53 -20.77 16.34 -12.53
C SER A 53 -21.49 16.66 -11.23
N ASN A 54 -21.39 15.82 -10.18
CA ASN A 54 -22.10 16.03 -8.93
C ASN A 54 -21.37 15.44 -7.70
N PRO A 55 -20.74 16.27 -6.85
CA PRO A 55 -19.98 15.81 -5.67
C PRO A 55 -20.85 15.27 -4.52
N GLN A 56 -22.18 15.33 -4.65
CA GLN A 56 -23.15 14.75 -3.71
C GLN A 56 -23.64 13.35 -4.13
N GLN A 57 -23.12 12.81 -5.25
CA GLN A 57 -23.48 11.51 -5.79
C GLN A 57 -22.25 10.63 -5.98
N CYS A 58 -22.35 9.38 -5.54
CA CYS A 58 -21.31 8.39 -5.61
C CYS A 58 -21.45 7.47 -6.83
N LYS A 59 -20.33 7.20 -7.49
CA LYS A 59 -20.20 6.23 -8.57
C LYS A 59 -19.66 4.89 -8.06
N THR A 60 -18.72 4.92 -7.12
CA THR A 60 -18.11 3.71 -6.54
C THR A 60 -17.95 3.88 -5.04
N CYS A 61 -18.57 3.00 -4.26
CA CYS A 61 -18.45 3.00 -2.80
C CYS A 61 -17.18 2.29 -2.35
N GLY A 62 -16.60 2.76 -1.25
CA GLY A 62 -15.45 2.14 -0.62
C GLY A 62 -15.78 0.84 0.10
N SER A 63 -14.74 0.14 0.54
CA SER A 63 -14.88 -1.13 1.26
C SER A 63 -15.79 -0.97 2.49
N GLY A 64 -16.81 -1.82 2.60
CA GLY A 64 -17.80 -1.75 3.68
C GLY A 64 -19.01 -0.86 3.39
N TYR A 65 -19.22 -0.45 2.14
CA TYR A 65 -20.39 0.32 1.69
C TYR A 65 -20.96 -0.26 0.37
N THR A 66 -22.26 -0.14 0.15
CA THR A 66 -22.96 -0.56 -1.08
C THR A 66 -23.66 0.65 -1.71
N LEU A 67 -23.54 0.78 -3.03
CA LEU A 67 -24.13 1.90 -3.76
C LEU A 67 -25.66 1.73 -3.87
N ASN A 68 -26.41 2.68 -3.33
CA ASN A 68 -27.85 2.76 -3.52
C ASN A 68 -28.16 3.22 -4.95
N PRO A 69 -28.78 2.39 -5.80
CA PRO A 69 -28.96 2.72 -7.21
C PRO A 69 -29.94 3.89 -7.43
N THR A 70 -30.81 4.17 -6.47
CA THR A 70 -31.86 5.20 -6.54
C THR A 70 -31.37 6.54 -6.00
N THR A 71 -30.71 6.56 -4.84
CA THR A 71 -30.24 7.81 -4.21
C THR A 71 -28.84 8.21 -4.63
N LYS A 72 -28.08 7.30 -5.28
CA LYS A 72 -26.67 7.46 -5.65
C LYS A 72 -25.79 7.83 -4.44
N LYS A 73 -26.17 7.39 -3.25
CA LYS A 73 -25.35 7.49 -2.03
C LYS A 73 -24.81 6.10 -1.67
N CYS A 74 -23.73 6.09 -0.91
CA CYS A 74 -23.19 4.88 -0.34
C CYS A 74 -23.88 4.61 0.99
N ASP A 75 -24.68 3.55 1.00
CA ASP A 75 -25.20 3.03 2.25
C ASP A 75 -24.07 2.21 2.86
N ARG A 76 -23.73 2.49 4.13
CA ARG A 76 -22.81 1.60 4.85
C ARG A 76 -23.38 0.19 4.75
N ASN A 77 -22.52 -0.78 4.47
CA ASN A 77 -22.84 -2.18 4.70
C ASN A 77 -22.94 -2.32 6.22
N SER A 78 -24.05 -1.87 6.79
CA SER A 78 -24.29 -1.97 8.22
C SER A 78 -24.41 -3.46 8.52
N ALA A 79 -23.64 -4.04 9.43
CA ALA A 79 -22.64 -3.48 10.32
C ALA A 79 -21.87 -4.70 10.91
N PRO A 80 -20.80 -4.52 11.71
CA PRO A 80 -20.51 -5.50 12.76
C PRO A 80 -21.80 -5.86 13.51
N CYS A 81 -21.95 -7.12 13.92
CA CYS A 81 -23.19 -7.65 14.48
C CYS A 81 -23.85 -6.67 15.46
N GLU A 82 -25.05 -6.16 15.14
CA GLU A 82 -25.80 -5.21 15.99
C GLU A 82 -26.56 -5.93 17.13
N VAL A 83 -26.32 -7.24 17.27
CA VAL A 83 -26.79 -8.04 18.40
C VAL A 83 -25.68 -8.06 19.45
N GLU A 84 -25.93 -7.49 20.62
CA GLU A 84 -24.97 -7.49 21.73
C GLU A 84 -24.52 -8.94 22.06
N GLY A 85 -23.21 -9.18 22.14
CA GLY A 85 -22.67 -10.50 22.48
C GLY A 85 -22.72 -11.55 21.37
N CYS A 86 -22.80 -11.12 20.11
CA CYS A 86 -22.81 -11.97 18.91
C CYS A 86 -21.46 -11.96 18.19
N ASP A 87 -20.93 -13.15 17.91
CA ASP A 87 -19.69 -13.33 17.14
C ASP A 87 -19.96 -13.40 15.64
N VAL A 88 -21.10 -13.99 15.24
CA VAL A 88 -21.47 -14.21 13.83
C VAL A 88 -22.96 -13.92 13.59
N CYS A 89 -23.25 -12.95 12.71
CA CYS A 89 -24.61 -12.63 12.21
C CYS A 89 -25.15 -13.65 11.19
N GLU A 90 -26.47 -13.61 10.95
CA GLU A 90 -27.03 -14.19 9.72
C GLU A 90 -26.76 -13.30 8.49
N GLU A 91 -26.38 -13.91 7.37
CA GLU A 91 -25.97 -13.25 6.12
C GLU A 91 -27.05 -12.34 5.50
N SER A 92 -28.32 -12.60 5.81
CA SER A 92 -29.47 -11.85 5.30
C SER A 92 -30.09 -10.88 6.30
N ASN A 93 -29.68 -10.88 7.58
CA ASN A 93 -30.25 -10.03 8.61
C ASN A 93 -29.26 -9.70 9.74
N PRO A 94 -28.68 -8.47 9.78
CA PRO A 94 -27.70 -8.07 10.78
C PRO A 94 -28.28 -7.89 12.20
N GLN A 95 -29.60 -7.95 12.36
CA GLN A 95 -30.30 -7.91 13.65
C GLN A 95 -30.51 -9.31 14.26
N GLN A 96 -30.02 -10.36 13.60
CA GLN A 96 -30.13 -11.76 14.03
C GLN A 96 -28.75 -12.41 14.12
N CYS A 97 -28.51 -13.12 15.21
CA CYS A 97 -27.27 -13.80 15.52
C CYS A 97 -27.36 -15.30 15.19
N LYS A 98 -26.30 -15.81 14.56
CA LYS A 98 -26.08 -17.23 14.29
C LYS A 98 -25.21 -17.88 15.37
N THR A 99 -24.23 -17.15 15.92
CA THR A 99 -23.32 -17.65 16.96
C THR A 99 -22.99 -16.57 17.97
N CYS A 100 -23.30 -16.81 19.25
CA CYS A 100 -23.02 -15.88 20.34
C CYS A 100 -21.60 -16.04 20.88
N GLY A 101 -21.01 -14.92 21.30
CA GLY A 101 -19.70 -14.88 21.94
C GLY A 101 -19.71 -15.38 23.38
N SER A 102 -18.51 -15.52 23.95
CA SER A 102 -18.32 -16.04 25.31
C SER A 102 -19.09 -15.20 26.33
N GLY A 103 -19.92 -15.86 27.16
CA GLY A 103 -20.75 -15.19 28.17
C GLY A 103 -22.17 -14.85 27.70
N TYR A 104 -22.58 -15.28 26.51
CA TYR A 104 -23.93 -15.11 25.96
C TYR A 104 -24.49 -16.44 25.44
N THR A 105 -25.82 -16.62 25.49
CA THR A 105 -26.54 -17.78 24.94
C THR A 105 -27.54 -17.34 23.87
N LEU A 106 -27.57 -18.06 22.75
CA LEU A 106 -28.47 -17.74 21.64
C LEU A 106 -29.91 -18.10 22.00
N ASN A 107 -30.80 -17.10 21.98
CA ASN A 107 -32.23 -17.30 22.11
C ASN A 107 -32.79 -17.88 20.79
N PRO A 108 -33.30 -19.12 20.79
CA PRO A 108 -33.67 -19.81 19.55
C PRO A 108 -34.88 -19.17 18.85
N THR A 109 -35.70 -18.41 19.59
CA THR A 109 -36.95 -17.79 19.10
C THR A 109 -36.71 -16.37 18.58
N THR A 110 -35.96 -15.55 19.32
CA THR A 110 -35.70 -14.16 18.92
C THR A 110 -34.46 -14.00 18.05
N LYS A 111 -33.62 -15.05 17.96
CA LYS A 111 -32.31 -15.04 17.29
C LYS A 111 -31.39 -13.93 17.80
N LYS A 112 -31.53 -13.55 19.07
CA LYS A 112 -30.63 -12.63 19.77
C LYS A 112 -29.78 -13.37 20.80
N CYS A 113 -28.66 -12.79 21.17
CA CYS A 113 -27.80 -13.31 22.23
C CYS A 113 -28.25 -12.72 23.56
N ASP A 114 -28.76 -13.58 24.44
CA ASP A 114 -29.06 -13.19 25.81
C ASP A 114 -27.77 -13.33 26.62
N ARG A 115 -27.34 -12.27 27.31
CA ARG A 115 -26.20 -12.34 28.21
C ARG A 115 -26.50 -13.41 29.26
N ASN A 116 -25.59 -14.36 29.45
CA ASN A 116 -25.68 -15.32 30.54
C ASN A 116 -25.63 -14.48 31.83
N SER A 117 -26.76 -14.42 32.53
CA SER A 117 -27.12 -13.48 33.60
C SER A 117 -26.00 -12.66 34.23
N ALA A 118 -26.17 -11.33 34.10
CA ALA A 118 -25.53 -10.14 34.65
C ALA A 118 -24.39 -10.24 35.71
N PRO A 119 -23.46 -9.24 35.74
CA PRO A 119 -22.60 -9.03 36.90
C PRO A 119 -23.45 -8.83 38.16
N CYS A 120 -22.93 -9.33 39.28
CA CYS A 120 -23.63 -9.40 40.56
C CYS A 120 -24.15 -8.01 41.01
N GLU A 121 -25.46 -7.86 41.24
CA GLU A 121 -26.09 -6.58 41.61
C GLU A 121 -26.11 -6.34 43.13
N VAL A 122 -25.32 -7.11 43.88
CA VAL A 122 -25.15 -6.99 45.34
C VAL A 122 -23.82 -6.28 45.61
N GLU A 123 -23.88 -5.06 46.17
CA GLU A 123 -22.68 -4.27 46.53
C GLU A 123 -21.73 -5.10 47.41
N GLY A 124 -20.45 -5.15 47.04
CA GLY A 124 -19.43 -5.88 47.79
C GLY A 124 -19.46 -7.40 47.63
N CYS A 125 -20.14 -7.94 46.60
CA CYS A 125 -20.17 -9.37 46.30
C CYS A 125 -19.22 -9.76 45.15
N ASP A 126 -18.40 -10.80 45.37
CA ASP A 126 -17.48 -11.34 44.37
C ASP A 126 -18.14 -12.43 43.51
N VAL A 127 -19.03 -13.24 44.11
CA VAL A 127 -19.71 -14.35 43.43
C VAL A 127 -21.19 -14.39 43.82
N CYS A 128 -22.08 -14.19 42.85
CA CYS A 128 -23.54 -14.32 43.01
C CYS A 128 -24.02 -15.78 42.92
N GLU A 129 -25.27 -16.05 43.35
CA GLU A 129 -25.90 -17.35 43.11
C GLU A 129 -26.38 -17.51 41.66
N GLU A 130 -26.15 -18.68 41.07
CA GLU A 130 -26.39 -18.98 39.63
C GLU A 130 -27.84 -18.76 39.17
N SER A 131 -28.80 -18.83 40.09
CA SER A 131 -30.23 -18.67 39.79
C SER A 131 -30.82 -17.32 40.23
N ASN A 132 -30.07 -16.47 40.94
CA ASN A 132 -30.58 -15.18 41.43
C ASN A 132 -29.47 -14.10 41.58
N PRO A 133 -29.38 -13.13 40.65
CA PRO A 133 -28.34 -12.10 40.66
C PRO A 133 -28.48 -11.04 41.76
N GLN A 134 -29.57 -11.08 42.54
CA GLN A 134 -29.81 -10.23 43.71
C GLN A 134 -29.34 -10.88 45.03
N GLN A 135 -28.73 -12.07 44.97
CA GLN A 135 -28.26 -12.84 46.12
C GLN A 135 -26.79 -13.23 45.94
N CYS A 136 -25.99 -12.95 46.96
CA CYS A 136 -24.57 -13.21 47.00
C CYS A 136 -24.25 -14.56 47.64
N LYS A 137 -23.30 -15.28 47.04
CA LYS A 137 -22.71 -16.51 47.57
C LYS A 137 -21.39 -16.25 48.29
N THR A 138 -20.56 -15.35 47.76
CA THR A 138 -19.25 -14.99 48.35
C THR A 138 -19.03 -13.48 48.30
N CYS A 139 -18.84 -12.84 49.46
CA CYS A 139 -18.57 -11.40 49.54
C CYS A 139 -17.08 -11.09 49.33
N GLY A 140 -16.79 -9.95 48.72
CA GLY A 140 -15.46 -9.43 48.53
C GLY A 140 -14.84 -8.86 49.80
N SER A 141 -13.55 -8.54 49.74
CA SER A 141 -12.77 -8.06 50.89
C SER A 141 -13.42 -6.83 51.53
N GLY A 142 -13.63 -6.86 52.85
CA GLY A 142 -14.25 -5.76 53.61
C GLY A 142 -15.77 -5.89 53.82
N TYR A 143 -16.38 -6.97 53.35
CA TYR A 143 -17.80 -7.26 53.49
C TYR A 143 -18.03 -8.67 54.07
N THR A 144 -19.09 -8.85 54.86
CA THR A 144 -19.48 -10.16 55.41
C THR A 144 -20.84 -10.57 54.88
N LEU A 145 -20.98 -11.84 54.46
CA LEU A 145 -22.23 -12.36 53.93
C LEU A 145 -23.27 -12.52 55.05
N ASN A 146 -24.40 -11.83 54.92
CA ASN A 146 -25.54 -12.04 55.78
C ASN A 146 -26.23 -13.36 55.41
N PRO A 147 -26.23 -14.38 56.29
CA PRO A 147 -26.70 -15.71 55.93
C PRO A 147 -28.20 -15.79 55.65
N THR A 148 -28.98 -14.80 56.14
CA THR A 148 -30.44 -14.75 56.04
C THR A 148 -30.90 -13.93 54.83
N THR A 149 -30.32 -12.75 54.60
CA THR A 149 -30.71 -11.88 53.47
C THR A 149 -29.94 -12.18 52.19
N LYS A 150 -28.85 -12.97 52.28
CA LYS A 150 -27.93 -13.27 51.18
C LYS A 150 -27.35 -12.01 50.53
N LYS A 151 -27.20 -10.93 51.30
CA LYS A 151 -26.52 -9.70 50.89
C LYS A 151 -25.20 -9.55 51.64
N CYS A 152 -24.29 -8.76 51.09
CA CYS A 152 -23.03 -8.44 51.71
C CYS A 152 -23.19 -7.18 52.56
N ASP A 153 -23.09 -7.34 53.87
CA ASP A 153 -23.08 -6.20 54.78
C ASP A 153 -21.65 -5.67 54.84
N ARG A 154 -21.45 -4.37 54.54
CA ARG A 154 -20.15 -3.73 54.74
C ARG A 154 -19.81 -3.86 56.21
N ASN A 155 -18.60 -4.31 56.52
CA ASN A 155 -18.13 -4.36 57.89
C ASN A 155 -18.07 -2.92 58.42
N SER A 156 -19.06 -2.48 59.22
CA SER A 156 -19.04 -1.19 59.92
C SER A 156 -17.77 -1.10 60.77
N ALA A 157 -16.90 -0.10 60.72
CA ALA A 157 -16.72 1.10 59.91
C ALA A 157 -15.18 1.36 59.80
N PRO A 158 -14.68 2.14 58.82
CA PRO A 158 -13.27 2.56 58.83
C PRO A 158 -12.94 3.38 60.08
N CYS A 159 -11.71 3.26 60.58
CA CYS A 159 -11.24 3.98 61.76
C CYS A 159 -11.46 5.49 61.65
N GLU A 160 -12.15 6.09 62.62
CA GLU A 160 -12.31 7.55 62.71
C GLU A 160 -11.13 8.22 63.46
N VAL A 161 -9.99 7.53 63.52
CA VAL A 161 -8.74 8.01 64.14
C VAL A 161 -7.71 8.25 63.04
N GLU A 162 -7.32 9.51 62.82
CA GLU A 162 -6.30 9.88 61.83
C GLU A 162 -5.01 9.09 62.08
N GLY A 163 -4.46 8.46 61.03
CA GLY A 163 -3.21 7.71 61.10
C GLY A 163 -3.32 6.32 61.75
N CYS A 164 -4.53 5.74 61.87
CA CYS A 164 -4.75 4.41 62.42
C CYS A 164 -5.01 3.34 61.34
N ASP A 165 -4.27 2.23 61.40
CA ASP A 165 -4.44 1.07 60.49
C ASP A 165 -5.47 0.06 61.02
N VAL A 166 -5.52 -0.13 62.35
CA VAL A 166 -6.43 -1.08 63.01
C VAL A 166 -7.04 -0.47 64.26
N CYS A 167 -8.37 -0.36 64.31
CA CYS A 167 -9.12 0.11 65.49
C CYS A 167 -9.34 -1.02 66.50
N GLU A 168 -9.83 -0.65 67.69
CA GLU A 168 -10.37 -1.64 68.62
C GLU A 168 -11.77 -2.12 68.20
N GLU A 169 -12.01 -3.44 68.32
CA GLU A 169 -13.23 -4.13 67.86
C GLU A 169 -14.52 -3.63 68.53
N SER A 170 -14.42 -2.96 69.67
CA SER A 170 -15.54 -2.45 70.47
C SER A 170 -15.69 -0.92 70.43
N ASN A 171 -14.73 -0.18 69.85
CA ASN A 171 -14.78 1.28 69.79
C ASN A 171 -14.03 1.87 68.57
N PRO A 172 -14.74 2.36 67.54
CA PRO A 172 -14.13 2.88 66.31
C PRO A 172 -13.41 4.24 66.47
N GLN A 173 -13.49 4.87 67.64
CA GLN A 173 -12.79 6.11 68.00
C GLN A 173 -11.44 5.86 68.69
N GLN A 174 -11.03 4.59 68.84
CA GLN A 174 -9.78 4.19 69.50
C GLN A 174 -8.95 3.28 68.59
N CYS A 175 -7.65 3.56 68.52
CA CYS A 175 -6.70 2.86 67.69
C CYS A 175 -5.92 1.78 68.46
N LYS A 176 -5.78 0.60 67.85
CA LYS A 176 -4.95 -0.51 68.33
C LYS A 176 -3.59 -0.52 67.65
N THR A 177 -3.51 -0.16 66.38
CA THR A 177 -2.27 -0.14 65.60
C THR A 177 -2.25 1.07 64.67
N CYS A 178 -1.28 1.96 64.85
CA CYS A 178 -1.09 3.14 64.02
C CYS A 178 -0.36 2.80 62.73
N GLY A 179 -0.69 3.51 61.65
CA GLY A 179 -0.03 3.41 60.37
C GLY A 179 1.35 4.06 60.35
N SER A 180 2.09 3.81 59.27
CA SER A 180 3.46 4.32 59.10
C SER A 180 3.52 5.85 59.28
N GLY A 181 4.41 6.33 60.14
CA GLY A 181 4.59 7.76 60.42
C GLY A 181 3.81 8.29 61.64
N TYR A 182 3.11 7.41 62.38
CA TYR A 182 2.39 7.76 63.60
C TYR A 182 2.76 6.81 64.76
N THR A 183 2.74 7.30 66.01
CA THR A 183 2.97 6.48 67.22
C THR A 183 1.70 6.44 68.05
N LEU A 184 1.33 5.25 68.55
CA LEU A 184 0.16 5.08 69.40
C LEU A 184 0.39 5.71 70.77
N ASN A 185 -0.43 6.69 71.14
CA ASN A 185 -0.45 7.23 72.48
C ASN A 185 -1.14 6.23 73.42
N PRO A 186 -0.41 5.64 74.39
CA PRO A 186 -0.93 4.54 75.20
C PRO A 186 -2.09 4.96 76.12
N THR A 187 -2.22 6.26 76.40
CA THR A 187 -3.21 6.83 77.32
C THR A 187 -4.49 7.26 76.61
N THR A 188 -4.37 7.93 75.46
CA THR A 188 -5.53 8.43 74.70
C THR A 188 -6.04 7.44 73.64
N LYS A 189 -5.26 6.40 73.34
CA LYS A 189 -5.53 5.42 72.28
C LYS A 189 -5.74 6.08 70.91
N LYS A 190 -5.08 7.21 70.67
CA LYS A 190 -5.00 7.90 69.37
C LYS A 190 -3.59 7.84 68.82
N CYS A 191 -3.46 8.07 67.52
CA CYS A 191 -2.18 8.08 66.82
C CYS A 191 -1.64 9.50 66.74
N ASP A 192 -0.50 9.75 67.40
CA ASP A 192 0.18 11.03 67.30
C ASP A 192 1.15 10.99 66.11
N ARG A 193 1.11 12.00 65.23
CA ARG A 193 2.02 12.06 64.08
C ARG A 193 3.46 12.20 64.60
N ASN A 194 4.35 11.32 64.15
CA ASN A 194 5.76 11.40 64.51
C ASN A 194 6.30 12.72 63.97
N SER A 195 6.97 13.50 64.82
CA SER A 195 7.38 14.86 64.48
C SER A 195 8.29 14.86 63.23
N ALA A 196 7.80 15.59 62.22
CA ALA A 196 8.35 16.00 60.92
C ALA A 196 8.54 14.92 59.82
N PRO A 197 7.83 15.03 58.66
CA PRO A 197 8.23 14.33 57.45
C PRO A 197 9.58 14.86 56.94
N CYS A 198 10.36 13.99 56.29
CA CYS A 198 11.63 14.34 55.63
C CYS A 198 11.53 15.62 54.80
N GLU A 199 12.38 16.61 55.06
CA GLU A 199 12.49 17.84 54.25
C GLU A 199 13.54 17.71 53.13
N VAL A 200 13.85 16.48 52.72
CA VAL A 200 14.84 16.18 51.66
C VAL A 200 14.11 15.58 50.46
N GLU A 201 14.10 16.31 49.33
CA GLU A 201 13.51 15.83 48.06
C GLU A 201 14.12 14.48 47.66
N GLY A 202 13.27 13.51 47.32
CA GLY A 202 13.72 12.18 46.86
C GLY A 202 14.22 11.23 47.96
N CYS A 203 13.97 11.54 49.25
CA CYS A 203 14.37 10.70 50.39
C CYS A 203 13.22 9.80 50.90
N ASP A 204 13.48 8.49 51.04
CA ASP A 204 12.54 7.52 51.61
C ASP A 204 12.67 7.42 53.14
N VAL A 205 13.89 7.53 53.67
CA VAL A 205 14.19 7.41 55.10
C VAL A 205 15.19 8.48 55.53
N CYS A 206 14.82 9.37 56.44
CA CYS A 206 15.72 10.36 57.05
C CYS A 206 16.51 9.81 58.24
N GLU A 207 17.56 10.53 58.63
CA GLU A 207 18.25 10.25 59.88
C GLU A 207 17.42 10.64 61.11
N GLU A 208 17.40 9.77 62.12
CA GLU A 208 16.57 9.88 63.33
C GLU A 208 16.86 11.16 64.14
N SER A 209 18.04 11.76 63.98
CA SER A 209 18.46 12.98 64.68
C SER A 209 18.44 14.24 63.82
N ASN A 210 18.17 14.16 62.51
CA ASN A 210 18.18 15.30 61.61
C ASN A 210 17.26 15.14 60.39
N PRO A 211 16.09 15.82 60.34
CA PRO A 211 15.12 15.70 59.26
C PRO A 211 15.57 16.33 57.93
N GLN A 212 16.72 17.00 57.90
CA GLN A 212 17.34 17.54 56.68
C GLN A 212 18.43 16.64 56.08
N GLN A 213 18.63 15.43 56.63
CA GLN A 213 19.59 14.46 56.16
C GLN A 213 18.92 13.12 55.85
N CYS A 214 19.25 12.56 54.69
CA CYS A 214 18.71 11.31 54.20
C CYS A 214 19.64 10.12 54.46
N LYS A 215 19.06 8.99 54.83
CA LYS A 215 19.72 7.69 55.00
C LYS A 215 19.50 6.78 53.79
N THR A 216 18.30 6.81 53.22
CA THR A 216 17.93 5.98 52.06
C THR A 216 17.12 6.81 51.07
N CYS A 217 17.59 6.92 49.82
CA CYS A 217 16.90 7.63 48.75
C CYS A 217 15.88 6.75 48.03
N GLY A 218 14.81 7.36 47.54
CA GLY A 218 13.77 6.70 46.76
C GLY A 218 14.19 6.36 45.34
N SER A 219 13.36 5.56 44.66
CA SER A 219 13.61 5.12 43.29
C SER A 219 13.84 6.33 42.37
N GLY A 220 14.99 6.33 41.67
CA GLY A 220 15.39 7.44 40.79
C GLY A 220 16.25 8.52 41.46
N TYR A 221 16.76 8.28 42.68
CA TYR A 221 17.71 9.15 43.37
C TYR A 221 18.90 8.36 43.96
N THR A 222 20.08 8.97 44.08
CA THR A 222 21.28 8.39 44.70
C THR A 222 21.71 9.23 45.91
N LEU A 223 22.07 8.57 47.01
CA LEU A 223 22.52 9.26 48.22
C LEU A 223 23.92 9.84 48.03
N ASN A 224 24.05 11.15 48.18
CA ASN A 224 25.34 11.81 48.23
C ASN A 224 26.00 11.56 49.60
N PRO A 225 27.12 10.83 49.68
CA PRO A 225 27.70 10.42 50.95
C PRO A 225 28.26 11.59 51.76
N THR A 226 28.54 12.73 51.12
CA THR A 226 29.12 13.93 51.74
C THR A 226 28.06 14.88 52.27
N THR A 227 27.03 15.15 51.47
CA THR A 227 25.96 16.11 51.84
C THR A 227 24.77 15.44 52.52
N LYS A 228 24.68 14.11 52.49
CA LYS A 228 23.55 13.31 53.00
C LYS A 228 22.21 13.74 52.38
N LYS A 229 22.23 14.21 51.14
CA LYS A 229 21.03 14.53 50.34
C LYS A 229 20.90 13.55 49.18
N CYS A 230 19.70 13.46 48.61
CA CYS A 230 19.40 12.62 47.47
C CYS A 230 19.55 13.43 46.18
N ASP A 231 20.52 13.07 45.35
CA ASP A 231 20.69 13.64 44.03
C ASP A 231 19.82 12.86 43.04
N ARG A 232 19.02 13.54 42.21
CA ARG A 232 18.18 12.87 41.21
C ARG A 232 19.09 12.11 40.23
N ASN A 233 18.85 10.81 40.08
CA ASN A 233 19.51 10.02 39.06
C ASN A 233 19.18 10.65 37.72
N SER A 234 20.18 10.96 36.91
CA SER A 234 19.99 11.55 35.59
C SER A 234 18.88 10.82 34.85
N ALA A 235 17.95 11.60 34.28
CA ALA A 235 16.64 11.20 33.79
C ALA A 235 16.63 9.88 32.98
N PRO A 236 15.49 9.16 32.92
CA PRO A 236 15.33 8.06 31.98
C PRO A 236 15.71 8.52 30.56
N CYS A 237 16.40 7.64 29.85
CA CYS A 237 17.01 7.91 28.55
C CYS A 237 16.01 8.58 27.59
N GLU A 238 16.30 9.80 27.12
CA GLU A 238 15.40 10.60 26.25
C GLU A 238 15.62 10.30 24.75
N VAL A 239 16.36 9.24 24.44
CA VAL A 239 16.67 8.81 23.07
C VAL A 239 15.75 7.65 22.69
N GLU A 240 14.85 7.87 21.71
CA GLU A 240 13.97 6.83 21.17
C GLU A 240 14.78 5.61 20.71
N GLY A 241 14.36 4.40 21.14
CA GLY A 241 15.02 3.15 20.76
C GLY A 241 16.36 2.88 21.44
N CYS A 242 16.71 3.60 22.51
CA CYS A 242 17.94 3.38 23.28
C CYS A 242 17.71 2.55 24.55
N ASP A 243 18.51 1.51 24.75
CA ASP A 243 18.50 0.66 25.95
C ASP A 243 19.42 1.21 27.05
N VAL A 244 20.55 1.81 26.67
CA VAL A 244 21.55 2.36 27.61
C VAL A 244 22.05 3.72 27.11
N CYS A 245 21.78 4.78 27.87
CA CYS A 245 22.29 6.13 27.63
C CYS A 245 23.76 6.27 28.09
N GLU A 246 24.45 7.30 27.58
CA GLU A 246 25.78 7.70 28.07
C GLU A 246 25.68 8.33 29.47
N GLU A 247 26.62 7.98 30.36
CA GLU A 247 26.61 8.36 31.79
C GLU A 247 26.62 9.88 32.01
N SER A 248 27.15 10.64 31.07
CA SER A 248 27.28 12.10 31.13
C SER A 248 26.25 12.87 30.30
N ASN A 249 25.42 12.18 29.49
CA ASN A 249 24.47 12.85 28.60
C ASN A 249 23.23 11.98 28.29
N PRO A 250 22.06 12.26 28.90
CA PRO A 250 20.82 11.50 28.68
C PRO A 250 20.19 11.67 27.30
N GLN A 251 20.77 12.54 26.44
CA GLN A 251 20.39 12.69 25.03
C GLN A 251 21.30 11.92 24.07
N GLN A 252 22.25 11.15 24.59
CA GLN A 252 23.17 10.32 23.80
C GLN A 252 23.06 8.85 24.24
N CYS A 253 22.98 7.96 23.26
CA CYS A 253 22.86 6.54 23.44
C CYS A 253 24.21 5.83 23.29
N LYS A 254 24.44 4.85 24.15
CA LYS A 254 25.57 3.92 24.13
C LYS A 254 25.18 2.58 23.52
N THR A 255 23.99 2.07 23.84
CA THR A 255 23.46 0.79 23.33
C THR A 255 22.01 0.95 22.89
N CYS A 256 21.73 0.65 21.62
CA CYS A 256 20.37 0.69 21.07
C CYS A 256 19.61 -0.61 21.32
N GLY A 257 18.30 -0.50 21.48
CA GLY A 257 17.39 -1.64 21.62
C GLY A 257 17.16 -2.40 20.32
N SER A 258 16.53 -3.57 20.45
CA SER A 258 16.22 -4.44 19.31
C SER A 258 15.44 -3.68 18.23
N GLY A 259 15.94 -3.70 16.99
CA GLY A 259 15.31 -2.98 15.87
C GLY A 259 15.82 -1.55 15.66
N TYR A 260 16.92 -1.15 16.31
CA TYR A 260 17.59 0.14 16.12
C TYR A 260 19.10 -0.03 15.95
N THR A 261 19.77 0.91 15.27
CA THR A 261 21.23 0.92 15.08
C THR A 261 21.83 2.22 15.61
N LEU A 262 22.97 2.15 16.32
CA LEU A 262 23.63 3.33 16.88
C LEU A 262 24.34 4.14 15.79
N ASN A 263 23.96 5.40 15.65
CA ASN A 263 24.67 6.36 14.80
C ASN A 263 25.94 6.85 15.51
N PRO A 264 27.16 6.55 15.00
CA PRO A 264 28.39 6.85 15.71
C PRO A 264 28.69 8.36 15.81
N THR A 265 28.09 9.18 14.94
CA THR A 265 28.30 10.63 14.88
C THR A 265 27.32 11.38 15.76
N THR A 266 26.02 11.03 15.68
CA THR A 266 24.98 11.73 16.45
C THR A 266 24.74 11.10 17.81
N LYS A 267 25.25 9.89 18.05
CA LYS A 267 25.01 9.09 19.26
C LYS A 267 23.52 8.90 19.54
N LYS A 268 22.70 8.78 18.49
CA LYS A 268 21.27 8.45 18.56
C LYS A 268 21.01 7.07 17.96
N CYS A 269 19.87 6.50 18.29
CA CYS A 269 19.42 5.24 17.72
C CYS A 269 18.50 5.52 16.53
N ASP A 270 18.94 5.12 15.35
CA ASP A 270 18.12 5.21 14.15
C ASP A 270 17.27 3.93 14.08
N ARG A 271 15.94 4.10 13.94
CA ARG A 271 15.03 2.97 13.74
C ARG A 271 15.49 2.19 12.53
N ASN A 272 15.50 0.87 12.61
CA ASN A 272 15.72 0.01 11.46
C ASN A 272 14.47 0.11 10.56
N SER A 273 14.31 1.22 9.85
CA SER A 273 13.48 1.35 8.66
C SER A 273 13.88 0.22 7.72
N ALA A 274 12.89 -0.37 7.03
CA ALA A 274 12.98 -1.58 6.19
C ALA A 274 14.41 -1.86 5.70
N PRO A 275 14.90 -3.10 5.81
CA PRO A 275 16.30 -3.40 5.52
C PRO A 275 16.72 -2.93 4.10
N CYS A 276 15.77 -2.77 3.18
CA CYS A 276 16.00 -2.53 1.77
C CYS A 276 15.55 -1.13 1.30
N ASP A 277 16.34 -0.50 0.43
CA ASP A 277 15.98 0.73 -0.28
C ASP A 277 15.04 0.47 -1.48
N THR A 278 15.03 -0.76 -2.01
CA THR A 278 14.18 -1.17 -3.13
C THR A 278 12.70 -1.07 -2.75
N PRO A 279 11.88 -0.28 -3.47
CA PRO A 279 10.47 -0.11 -3.14
C PRO A 279 9.71 -1.44 -3.13
N ASN A 280 8.86 -1.62 -2.12
CA ASN A 280 8.08 -2.85 -1.89
C ASN A 280 8.91 -4.12 -1.68
N CYS A 281 10.20 -4.00 -1.35
CA CYS A 281 11.05 -5.13 -1.01
C CYS A 281 10.96 -5.47 0.48
N LYS A 282 10.66 -6.74 0.78
CA LYS A 282 10.55 -7.29 2.13
C LYS A 282 11.91 -7.80 2.63
N ALA A 283 12.68 -8.44 1.76
CA ALA A 283 14.02 -8.96 2.07
C ALA A 283 14.97 -8.76 0.88
N CYS A 284 16.21 -8.40 1.17
CA CYS A 284 17.25 -8.11 0.18
C CYS A 284 18.63 -8.54 0.67
N ASP A 285 19.51 -8.76 -0.30
CA ASP A 285 20.96 -8.88 -0.09
C ASP A 285 21.61 -7.50 -0.28
N ASN A 286 22.71 -7.25 0.43
CA ASN A 286 23.46 -5.98 0.43
C ASN A 286 22.59 -4.73 0.70
N PRO A 287 21.84 -4.71 1.82
CA PRO A 287 20.92 -3.63 2.16
C PRO A 287 21.59 -2.26 2.17
N LYS A 288 20.92 -1.25 1.62
CA LYS A 288 21.37 0.16 1.64
C LYS A 288 22.71 0.40 0.95
N THR A 289 22.99 -0.40 -0.07
CA THR A 289 24.16 -0.24 -0.94
C THR A 289 23.75 -0.11 -2.40
N ASP A 290 24.65 0.40 -3.23
CA ASP A 290 24.42 0.51 -4.69
C ASP A 290 24.19 -0.85 -5.38
N ASN A 291 24.55 -1.96 -4.72
CA ASN A 291 24.40 -3.33 -5.21
C ASN A 291 23.33 -4.12 -4.43
N GLU A 292 22.33 -3.42 -3.88
CA GLU A 292 21.19 -4.06 -3.23
C GLU A 292 20.39 -4.93 -4.22
N ILE A 293 20.04 -6.14 -3.79
CA ILE A 293 19.27 -7.10 -4.59
C ILE A 293 18.06 -7.53 -3.79
N CYS A 294 16.85 -7.19 -4.25
CA CYS A 294 15.64 -7.73 -3.63
C CYS A 294 15.51 -9.24 -3.88
N THR A 295 15.25 -9.99 -2.82
CA THR A 295 15.07 -11.45 -2.83
C THR A 295 13.64 -11.88 -2.50
N GLU A 296 12.85 -10.99 -1.88
CA GLU A 296 11.45 -11.21 -1.56
C GLU A 296 10.70 -9.87 -1.53
N CYS A 297 9.58 -9.80 -2.24
CA CYS A 297 8.71 -8.63 -2.23
C CYS A 297 7.67 -8.70 -1.10
N ASN A 298 7.11 -7.54 -0.76
CA ASN A 298 5.96 -7.45 0.13
C ASN A 298 4.76 -8.23 -0.42
N ASP A 299 3.88 -8.64 0.48
CA ASP A 299 2.64 -9.34 0.11
C ASP A 299 1.88 -8.54 -0.97
N ASN A 300 1.46 -9.26 -2.02
CA ASN A 300 0.81 -8.74 -3.26
C ASN A 300 1.72 -8.17 -4.35
N ASN A 301 3.05 -8.22 -4.19
CA ASN A 301 3.99 -7.86 -5.25
C ASN A 301 4.74 -9.09 -5.78
N TYR A 302 5.18 -9.00 -7.02
CA TYR A 302 5.94 -10.02 -7.73
C TYR A 302 7.36 -9.54 -7.96
N LEU A 303 8.31 -10.45 -7.72
CA LEU A 303 9.73 -10.21 -7.99
C LEU A 303 10.01 -10.32 -9.49
N THR A 304 10.56 -9.26 -10.09
CA THR A 304 10.96 -9.22 -11.50
C THR A 304 12.31 -9.92 -11.73
N PRO A 305 12.68 -10.22 -12.99
CA PRO A 305 14.01 -10.75 -13.31
C PRO A 305 15.18 -9.85 -12.90
N THR A 306 14.94 -8.55 -12.69
CA THR A 306 15.92 -7.55 -12.25
C THR A 306 15.87 -7.28 -10.74
N SER A 307 15.21 -8.17 -9.97
CA SER A 307 15.06 -8.04 -8.52
C SER A 307 14.35 -6.75 -8.09
N GLN A 308 13.35 -6.33 -8.87
CA GLN A 308 12.44 -5.25 -8.53
C GLN A 308 11.08 -5.82 -8.12
N CYS A 309 10.27 -5.04 -7.42
CA CYS A 309 8.95 -5.47 -6.98
C CYS A 309 7.86 -4.69 -7.71
N VAL A 310 7.00 -5.42 -8.44
CA VAL A 310 5.85 -4.84 -9.16
C VAL A 310 4.55 -5.49 -8.69
N SER A 311 3.45 -4.74 -8.69
CA SER A 311 2.14 -5.26 -8.30
C SER A 311 1.49 -6.13 -9.39
N ASP A 312 1.88 -5.93 -10.65
CA ASP A 312 1.37 -6.66 -11.80
C ASP A 312 2.48 -6.94 -12.81
N CYS A 313 2.77 -8.23 -13.05
CA CYS A 313 3.77 -8.66 -14.02
C CYS A 313 3.41 -8.35 -15.48
N THR A 314 2.15 -8.05 -15.80
CA THR A 314 1.75 -7.67 -17.17
C THR A 314 2.27 -6.30 -17.58
N THR A 315 2.75 -5.49 -16.61
CA THR A 315 3.52 -4.27 -16.88
C THR A 315 4.84 -4.57 -17.60
N LEU A 316 5.39 -5.78 -17.41
CA LEU A 316 6.47 -6.34 -18.22
C LEU A 316 5.83 -7.14 -19.37
N LYS A 317 6.01 -6.67 -20.60
CA LYS A 317 5.49 -7.39 -21.77
C LYS A 317 6.18 -8.75 -21.89
N GLY A 318 5.38 -9.79 -22.13
CA GLY A 318 5.86 -11.17 -22.21
C GLY A 318 6.10 -11.85 -20.87
N TYR A 319 5.56 -11.31 -19.77
CA TYR A 319 5.61 -11.93 -18.44
C TYR A 319 4.22 -12.10 -17.84
N TYR A 320 4.10 -13.08 -16.94
CA TYR A 320 2.91 -13.34 -16.13
C TYR A 320 3.31 -13.53 -14.67
N GLY A 321 2.36 -13.28 -13.75
CA GLY A 321 2.56 -13.53 -12.33
C GLY A 321 2.43 -15.01 -12.01
N ASP A 322 3.44 -15.57 -11.35
CA ASP A 322 3.41 -16.94 -10.85
C ASP A 322 3.27 -16.95 -9.32
N ASP A 323 2.19 -17.59 -8.85
CA ASP A 323 1.86 -17.76 -7.43
C ASP A 323 2.21 -19.17 -6.91
N SER A 324 2.82 -20.03 -7.75
CA SER A 324 3.16 -21.43 -7.40
C SER A 324 4.27 -21.58 -6.34
N GLY A 325 4.76 -20.46 -5.80
CA GLY A 325 5.85 -20.38 -4.83
C GLY A 325 6.05 -18.93 -4.35
N LYS A 326 7.30 -18.45 -4.33
CA LYS A 326 7.53 -17.01 -4.17
C LYS A 326 6.91 -16.27 -5.35
N LYS A 327 6.10 -15.24 -5.08
CA LYS A 327 5.47 -14.42 -6.12
C LYS A 327 6.54 -13.82 -7.03
N THR A 328 6.61 -14.30 -8.27
CA THR A 328 7.62 -13.87 -9.24
C THR A 328 6.99 -13.63 -10.60
N CYS A 329 7.61 -12.75 -11.39
CA CYS A 329 7.26 -12.58 -12.80
C CYS A 329 8.00 -13.63 -13.64
N LYS A 330 7.25 -14.58 -14.20
CA LYS A 330 7.78 -15.58 -15.12
C LYS A 330 7.57 -15.16 -16.55
N ARG A 331 8.58 -15.44 -17.39
CA ARG A 331 8.50 -15.17 -18.82
C ARG A 331 7.52 -16.13 -19.48
N CYS A 332 6.75 -15.63 -20.42
CA CYS A 332 5.88 -16.44 -21.27
C CYS A 332 6.68 -17.44 -22.11
N ASN A 333 6.02 -18.51 -22.55
CA ASN A 333 6.58 -19.38 -23.57
C ASN A 333 6.95 -18.58 -24.83
N ASP A 334 8.09 -18.88 -25.47
CA ASP A 334 8.57 -18.13 -26.64
C ASP A 334 7.63 -18.17 -27.86
N ALA A 335 6.66 -19.10 -27.88
CA ALA A 335 5.58 -19.09 -28.88
C ALA A 335 4.58 -17.94 -28.69
N CYS A 336 4.49 -17.34 -27.50
CA CYS A 336 3.55 -16.30 -27.12
C CYS A 336 4.21 -14.92 -27.07
N ALA A 337 3.47 -13.87 -27.43
CA ALA A 337 3.88 -12.49 -27.14
C ALA A 337 3.41 -12.04 -25.75
N GLU A 338 2.23 -12.48 -25.34
CA GLU A 338 1.67 -12.32 -23.99
C GLU A 338 1.00 -13.65 -23.59
N CYS A 339 0.93 -13.93 -22.29
CA CYS A 339 0.35 -15.15 -21.78
C CYS A 339 -0.36 -14.92 -20.44
N LYS A 340 -1.20 -15.88 -20.05
CA LYS A 340 -1.87 -15.89 -18.73
C LYS A 340 -1.24 -16.87 -17.75
N GLY A 341 -0.37 -17.75 -18.22
CA GLY A 341 0.23 -18.81 -17.43
C GLY A 341 1.33 -19.54 -18.20
N GLU A 342 1.78 -20.65 -17.63
CA GLU A 342 2.81 -21.50 -18.21
C GLU A 342 2.27 -22.33 -19.37
N GLY A 343 3.02 -22.39 -20.48
CA GLY A 343 2.71 -23.24 -21.63
C GLY A 343 2.47 -22.48 -22.94
N ALA A 344 2.59 -23.19 -24.06
CA ALA A 344 2.37 -22.65 -25.41
C ALA A 344 0.88 -22.53 -25.78
N ASP A 345 -0.01 -23.09 -24.97
CA ASP A 345 -1.46 -23.04 -25.09
C ASP A 345 -2.11 -21.98 -24.17
N LYS A 346 -1.29 -21.19 -23.47
CA LYS A 346 -1.71 -20.11 -22.56
C LYS A 346 -1.47 -18.71 -23.12
N CYS A 347 -1.26 -18.58 -24.43
CA CYS A 347 -1.02 -17.30 -25.08
C CYS A 347 -2.28 -16.42 -25.04
N THR A 348 -2.15 -15.15 -24.70
CA THR A 348 -3.22 -14.13 -24.76
C THR A 348 -2.99 -13.11 -25.89
N ALA A 349 -1.78 -13.10 -26.44
CA ALA A 349 -1.39 -12.44 -27.68
C ALA A 349 -0.27 -13.24 -28.36
N CYS A 350 -0.21 -13.15 -29.68
CA CYS A 350 0.77 -13.84 -30.50
C CYS A 350 1.79 -12.88 -31.08
N PRO A 351 3.02 -13.35 -31.36
CA PRO A 351 3.99 -12.57 -32.15
C PRO A 351 3.41 -12.17 -33.51
N ALA A 352 3.91 -11.07 -34.07
CA ALA A 352 3.52 -10.63 -35.41
C ALA A 352 3.72 -11.76 -36.44
N GLY A 353 2.77 -11.89 -37.38
CA GLY A 353 2.72 -13.00 -38.34
C GLY A 353 2.07 -14.29 -37.81
N LYS A 354 1.55 -14.27 -36.57
CA LYS A 354 0.79 -15.38 -35.98
C LYS A 354 -0.56 -14.95 -35.44
N MET A 355 -1.53 -15.85 -35.51
CA MET A 355 -2.91 -15.66 -35.04
C MET A 355 -3.16 -16.47 -33.77
N LEU A 356 -3.94 -15.91 -32.84
CA LEU A 356 -4.34 -16.63 -31.64
C LEU A 356 -5.53 -17.54 -31.94
N GLN A 357 -5.37 -18.85 -31.70
CA GLN A 357 -6.47 -19.80 -31.63
C GLN A 357 -6.77 -20.08 -30.17
N TYR A 358 -7.94 -19.63 -29.71
CA TYR A 358 -8.41 -19.91 -28.35
C TYR A 358 -8.55 -21.41 -28.11
N THR A 359 -8.12 -21.87 -26.94
CA THR A 359 -8.34 -23.26 -26.49
C THR A 359 -9.83 -23.53 -26.35
N ASP A 360 -10.56 -22.53 -25.85
CA ASP A 360 -12.01 -22.50 -25.74
C ASP A 360 -12.51 -21.09 -26.08
N ALA A 361 -13.39 -21.00 -27.08
CA ALA A 361 -13.93 -19.75 -27.59
C ALA A 361 -14.88 -19.04 -26.61
N ASP A 362 -15.44 -19.78 -25.65
CA ASP A 362 -16.33 -19.25 -24.62
C ASP A 362 -15.53 -18.70 -23.42
N THR A 363 -14.28 -19.15 -23.25
CA THR A 363 -13.38 -18.70 -22.17
C THR A 363 -12.08 -18.07 -22.70
N PRO A 364 -12.14 -17.00 -23.51
CA PRO A 364 -10.96 -16.40 -24.16
C PRO A 364 -9.92 -15.84 -23.17
N ALA A 365 -10.30 -15.61 -21.91
CA ALA A 365 -9.39 -15.22 -20.84
C ALA A 365 -8.35 -16.31 -20.48
N ASN A 366 -8.65 -17.58 -20.76
CA ASN A 366 -7.73 -18.70 -20.54
C ASN A 366 -6.62 -18.78 -21.60
N GLY A 367 -6.70 -17.96 -22.64
CA GLY A 367 -5.73 -17.91 -23.73
C GLY A 367 -5.90 -19.05 -24.73
N GLY A 368 -4.83 -19.33 -25.46
CA GLY A 368 -4.81 -20.33 -26.51
C GLY A 368 -3.43 -20.51 -27.12
N THR A 369 -3.40 -21.09 -28.32
CA THR A 369 -2.18 -21.40 -29.05
C THR A 369 -1.97 -20.43 -30.21
N CYS A 370 -0.72 -20.03 -30.46
CA CYS A 370 -0.37 -19.20 -31.61
C CYS A 370 -0.17 -20.04 -32.87
N MET A 371 -1.10 -19.89 -33.81
CA MET A 371 -1.09 -20.54 -35.12
C MET A 371 -0.49 -19.61 -36.17
N ASN A 372 -0.20 -20.16 -37.36
CA ASN A 372 0.20 -19.34 -38.50
C ASN A 372 -0.90 -18.32 -38.83
N GLN A 373 -0.51 -17.15 -39.34
CA GLN A 373 -1.45 -16.19 -39.88
C GLN A 373 -2.31 -16.75 -41.02
N CYS A 374 -3.31 -15.98 -41.44
CA CYS A 374 -4.24 -16.35 -42.49
C CYS A 374 -3.51 -16.84 -43.74
N SER A 375 -4.01 -17.93 -44.31
CA SER A 375 -3.64 -18.43 -45.62
C SER A 375 -4.87 -18.58 -46.50
N VAL A 376 -4.72 -18.31 -47.80
CA VAL A 376 -5.80 -18.51 -48.77
C VAL A 376 -6.07 -20.01 -48.87
N SER A 377 -7.33 -20.39 -48.65
CA SER A 377 -7.75 -21.78 -48.72
C SER A 377 -7.64 -22.30 -50.16
N PRO A 378 -7.15 -23.53 -50.39
CA PRO A 378 -7.24 -24.18 -51.69
C PRO A 378 -8.62 -24.82 -51.93
N ALA A 379 -9.40 -25.03 -50.86
CA ALA A 379 -10.73 -25.62 -50.95
C ALA A 379 -11.79 -24.60 -51.36
N ASN A 380 -13.02 -25.05 -51.60
CA ASN A 380 -14.17 -24.19 -51.88
C ASN A 380 -14.72 -23.48 -50.64
N ASP A 381 -14.18 -23.77 -49.45
CA ASP A 381 -14.56 -23.17 -48.18
C ASP A 381 -13.31 -22.60 -47.47
N GLY A 382 -13.54 -21.70 -46.51
CA GLY A 382 -12.48 -20.95 -45.82
C GLY A 382 -12.11 -19.64 -46.52
N CYS A 383 -10.92 -19.12 -46.20
CA CYS A 383 -10.55 -17.78 -46.60
C CYS A 383 -10.19 -17.67 -48.09
N ALA A 384 -10.77 -16.68 -48.77
CA ALA A 384 -10.45 -16.32 -50.15
C ALA A 384 -9.30 -15.29 -50.20
N GLU A 385 -9.29 -14.32 -49.29
CA GLU A 385 -8.33 -13.22 -49.27
C GLU A 385 -7.89 -12.93 -47.83
N CYS A 386 -6.58 -12.91 -47.58
CA CYS A 386 -5.99 -12.56 -46.28
C CYS A 386 -5.59 -11.08 -46.24
N GLY A 387 -6.55 -10.19 -46.52
CA GLY A 387 -6.31 -8.76 -46.69
C GLY A 387 -6.37 -7.93 -45.40
N ALA A 388 -6.88 -8.49 -44.31
CA ALA A 388 -7.00 -7.75 -43.05
C ALA A 388 -5.66 -7.78 -42.30
N GLN A 389 -4.98 -6.63 -42.20
CA GLN A 389 -3.72 -6.49 -41.48
C GLN A 389 -3.97 -5.87 -40.11
N ILE A 390 -3.78 -6.65 -39.04
CA ILE A 390 -4.01 -6.21 -37.66
C ILE A 390 -2.82 -6.64 -36.81
N GLY A 391 -2.13 -5.67 -36.19
CA GLY A 391 -0.98 -5.94 -35.34
C GLY A 391 0.20 -6.63 -36.05
N GLY A 392 0.34 -6.42 -37.36
CA GLY A 392 1.36 -7.10 -38.18
C GLY A 392 1.06 -8.57 -38.50
N THR A 393 -0.18 -9.02 -38.27
CA THR A 393 -0.66 -10.35 -38.62
C THR A 393 -1.77 -10.26 -39.67
N ALA A 394 -1.71 -11.12 -40.69
CA ALA A 394 -2.75 -11.25 -41.70
C ALA A 394 -3.94 -12.08 -41.18
N TYR A 395 -5.14 -11.56 -41.38
CA TYR A 395 -6.42 -12.19 -41.06
C TYR A 395 -7.30 -12.28 -42.31
N CYS A 396 -8.33 -13.12 -42.27
CA CYS A 396 -9.25 -13.23 -43.39
C CYS A 396 -10.07 -11.96 -43.56
N SER A 397 -10.05 -11.37 -44.76
CA SER A 397 -10.89 -10.23 -45.15
C SER A 397 -12.10 -10.64 -46.00
N LYS A 398 -12.08 -11.85 -46.56
CA LYS A 398 -13.14 -12.37 -47.43
C LYS A 398 -13.15 -13.88 -47.48
N CYS A 399 -14.33 -14.47 -47.37
CA CYS A 399 -14.58 -15.91 -47.44
C CYS A 399 -14.90 -16.35 -48.85
N LYS A 400 -14.55 -17.59 -49.19
CA LYS A 400 -14.94 -18.18 -50.49
C LYS A 400 -16.41 -18.49 -50.56
N ASN A 401 -16.96 -19.02 -49.47
CA ASN A 401 -18.39 -19.21 -49.35
C ASN A 401 -19.06 -17.84 -49.19
N THR A 402 -19.83 -17.43 -50.19
CA THR A 402 -20.47 -16.12 -50.25
C THR A 402 -21.57 -15.91 -49.22
N GLN A 403 -21.99 -16.98 -48.53
CA GLN A 403 -22.95 -16.93 -47.41
C GLN A 403 -22.26 -16.79 -46.04
N GLN A 404 -20.94 -16.85 -46.00
CA GLN A 404 -20.13 -16.62 -44.81
C GLN A 404 -19.51 -15.22 -44.85
N ALA A 405 -19.03 -14.76 -43.69
CA ALA A 405 -18.19 -13.57 -43.60
C ALA A 405 -17.10 -13.79 -42.55
N PRO A 406 -16.00 -13.01 -42.58
CA PRO A 406 -14.99 -13.07 -41.55
C PRO A 406 -15.53 -12.57 -40.20
N LEU A 407 -15.42 -13.42 -39.19
CA LEU A 407 -15.65 -13.14 -37.78
C LEU A 407 -14.34 -13.34 -37.04
N ASP A 408 -13.84 -12.28 -36.39
CA ASP A 408 -12.54 -12.26 -35.72
C ASP A 408 -11.40 -12.80 -36.59
N GLY A 409 -11.48 -12.52 -37.90
CA GLY A 409 -10.47 -12.90 -38.88
C GLY A 409 -10.56 -14.34 -39.40
N ASN A 410 -11.58 -15.11 -39.03
CA ASN A 410 -11.87 -16.45 -39.58
C ASN A 410 -13.22 -16.48 -40.29
N CYS A 411 -13.37 -17.33 -41.30
CA CYS A 411 -14.65 -17.48 -41.97
C CYS A 411 -15.68 -18.20 -41.10
N ALA A 412 -16.83 -17.55 -40.89
CA ALA A 412 -17.90 -18.06 -40.06
C ALA A 412 -19.27 -17.94 -40.75
N ALA A 413 -20.15 -18.89 -40.45
CA ALA A 413 -21.54 -18.84 -40.88
C ALA A 413 -22.30 -17.77 -40.07
N ASN A 414 -23.00 -16.88 -40.77
CA ASN A 414 -23.77 -15.79 -40.17
C ASN A 414 -25.18 -16.23 -39.68
N THR A 415 -25.42 -17.54 -39.56
CA THR A 415 -26.76 -18.12 -39.31
C THR A 415 -27.02 -18.50 -37.86
N ARG A 416 -25.99 -18.84 -37.07
CA ARG A 416 -26.14 -19.23 -35.65
C ARG A 416 -26.07 -18.03 -34.71
N THR A 417 -25.15 -17.12 -34.98
CA THR A 417 -25.00 -15.84 -34.30
C THR A 417 -24.86 -14.81 -35.39
N ARG A 418 -25.85 -13.93 -35.53
CA ARG A 418 -25.77 -12.86 -36.53
C ARG A 418 -24.74 -11.85 -36.03
N PHE A 419 -23.63 -11.73 -36.75
CA PHE A 419 -22.55 -10.77 -36.47
C PHE A 419 -22.40 -9.74 -37.59
N CYS A 420 -22.87 -10.08 -38.79
CA CYS A 420 -22.87 -9.23 -39.97
C CYS A 420 -24.31 -8.97 -40.42
N THR A 421 -24.70 -7.72 -40.62
CA THR A 421 -26.03 -7.38 -41.14
C THR A 421 -26.09 -7.45 -42.66
N THR A 422 -24.96 -7.22 -43.35
CA THR A 422 -24.87 -7.23 -44.81
C THR A 422 -23.62 -7.97 -45.25
N VAL A 423 -23.82 -9.20 -45.74
CA VAL A 423 -22.78 -10.02 -46.36
C VAL A 423 -22.81 -9.77 -47.86
N SER A 424 -21.65 -9.45 -48.43
CA SER A 424 -21.47 -9.23 -49.87
C SER A 424 -20.21 -9.95 -50.33
N ASN A 425 -20.36 -10.88 -51.29
CA ASN A 425 -19.27 -11.64 -51.89
C ASN A 425 -18.30 -12.29 -50.87
N GLY A 426 -18.84 -12.81 -49.76
CA GLY A 426 -18.06 -13.45 -48.71
C GLY A 426 -17.37 -12.50 -47.74
N ALA A 427 -17.58 -11.19 -47.84
CA ALA A 427 -17.12 -10.19 -46.87
C ALA A 427 -18.32 -9.53 -46.17
N CYS A 428 -18.09 -8.99 -44.98
CA CYS A 428 -19.07 -8.15 -44.31
C CYS A 428 -18.89 -6.69 -44.69
N THR A 429 -19.98 -5.97 -44.96
CA THR A 429 -19.96 -4.52 -45.22
C THR A 429 -20.62 -3.71 -44.12
N GLN A 430 -21.34 -4.35 -43.20
CA GLN A 430 -21.93 -3.72 -42.03
C GLN A 430 -22.09 -4.76 -40.91
N CYS A 431 -21.54 -4.46 -39.75
CA CYS A 431 -21.55 -5.33 -38.59
C CYS A 431 -22.73 -5.05 -37.66
N GLU A 432 -23.09 -6.04 -36.86
CA GLU A 432 -24.03 -5.89 -35.74
C GLU A 432 -23.42 -5.06 -34.60
N ASN A 433 -24.26 -4.54 -33.70
CA ASN A 433 -23.86 -3.55 -32.68
C ASN A 433 -22.68 -3.94 -31.78
N ASN A 434 -22.52 -5.23 -31.47
CA ASN A 434 -21.48 -5.74 -30.58
C ASN A 434 -20.12 -6.00 -31.27
N TYR A 435 -20.05 -5.67 -32.56
CA TYR A 435 -18.86 -5.84 -33.39
C TYR A 435 -18.50 -4.52 -34.03
N PHE A 436 -17.27 -4.42 -34.54
CA PHE A 436 -16.88 -3.33 -35.42
C PHE A 436 -16.37 -3.87 -36.75
N LEU A 437 -16.66 -3.13 -37.82
CA LEU A 437 -16.20 -3.43 -39.16
C LEU A 437 -14.75 -3.01 -39.34
N LYS A 438 -13.92 -3.92 -39.86
CA LYS A 438 -12.55 -3.63 -40.29
C LYS A 438 -12.20 -4.54 -41.47
N ASP A 439 -11.71 -3.99 -42.57
CA ASP A 439 -11.20 -4.76 -43.73
C ASP A 439 -12.09 -5.95 -44.17
N GLY A 440 -13.40 -5.76 -44.25
CA GLY A 440 -14.35 -6.80 -44.69
C GLY A 440 -14.73 -7.86 -43.64
N GLY A 441 -14.28 -7.73 -42.40
CA GLY A 441 -14.65 -8.60 -41.27
C GLY A 441 -15.31 -7.86 -40.11
N CYS A 442 -16.01 -8.60 -39.26
CA CYS A 442 -16.53 -8.10 -37.99
C CYS A 442 -15.71 -8.63 -36.82
N TYR A 443 -15.33 -7.73 -35.91
CA TYR A 443 -14.42 -8.03 -34.82
C TYR A 443 -15.02 -7.64 -33.47
N GLN A 444 -14.74 -8.46 -32.46
CA GLN A 444 -15.13 -8.21 -31.08
C GLN A 444 -14.05 -7.42 -30.33
N THR A 445 -14.45 -6.51 -29.43
CA THR A 445 -13.50 -5.67 -28.67
C THR A 445 -12.86 -6.39 -27.48
N ASN A 446 -13.39 -7.54 -27.06
CA ASN A 446 -12.95 -8.28 -25.87
C ASN A 446 -12.00 -9.46 -26.18
N ARG A 447 -11.62 -9.66 -27.44
CA ARG A 447 -10.79 -10.79 -27.89
C ARG A 447 -9.91 -10.42 -29.07
N GLN A 448 -8.93 -11.26 -29.34
CA GLN A 448 -8.05 -11.11 -30.48
C GLN A 448 -8.80 -11.46 -31.78
N PRO A 449 -8.52 -10.77 -32.89
CA PRO A 449 -7.60 -9.62 -32.99
C PRO A 449 -8.26 -8.28 -32.66
N GLY A 450 -9.59 -8.23 -32.51
CA GLY A 450 -10.34 -6.98 -32.44
C GLY A 450 -9.94 -6.06 -31.28
N LYS A 451 -9.57 -6.62 -30.13
CA LYS A 451 -9.09 -5.88 -28.96
C LYS A 451 -7.81 -5.07 -29.21
N GLN A 452 -7.04 -5.38 -30.26
CA GLN A 452 -5.86 -4.61 -30.67
C GLN A 452 -6.23 -3.32 -31.42
N VAL A 453 -7.44 -3.26 -31.97
CA VAL A 453 -7.90 -2.12 -32.79
C VAL A 453 -8.85 -1.25 -31.98
N CYS A 454 -9.78 -1.88 -31.26
CA CYS A 454 -10.91 -1.19 -30.68
C CYS A 454 -11.23 -1.67 -29.26
N THR A 455 -11.46 -0.74 -28.34
CA THR A 455 -11.90 -1.02 -26.97
C THR A 455 -13.40 -0.80 -26.80
N GLN A 456 -14.01 0.05 -27.63
CA GLN A 456 -15.45 0.33 -27.59
C GLN A 456 -16.03 0.42 -29.00
N ALA A 457 -17.02 -0.41 -29.29
CA ALA A 457 -17.74 -0.41 -30.56
C ALA A 457 -19.22 -0.06 -30.34
N ASN A 458 -19.83 0.61 -31.32
CA ASN A 458 -21.25 0.89 -31.36
C ASN A 458 -21.71 1.01 -32.81
N GLY A 459 -22.90 0.48 -33.14
CA GLY A 459 -23.46 0.60 -34.48
C GLY A 459 -22.65 -0.11 -35.57
N GLY A 460 -21.91 -1.17 -35.21
CA GLY A 460 -21.04 -1.87 -36.16
C GLY A 460 -19.71 -1.14 -36.45
N LYS A 461 -19.37 -0.08 -35.70
CA LYS A 461 -18.17 0.74 -35.90
C LYS A 461 -17.38 0.89 -34.62
N CYS A 462 -16.06 1.04 -34.75
CA CYS A 462 -15.24 1.41 -33.60
C CYS A 462 -15.54 2.86 -33.19
N GLN A 463 -15.61 3.11 -31.88
CA GLN A 463 -15.78 4.44 -31.30
C GLN A 463 -14.52 4.87 -30.57
N THR A 464 -13.94 3.96 -29.79
CA THR A 464 -12.69 4.19 -29.05
C THR A 464 -11.66 3.17 -29.47
N CYS A 465 -10.55 3.66 -30.00
CA CYS A 465 -9.43 2.86 -30.47
C CYS A 465 -8.61 2.31 -29.30
N ALA A 466 -7.95 1.16 -29.51
CA ALA A 466 -7.12 0.53 -28.49
C ALA A 466 -5.92 1.40 -28.07
N ASN A 467 -5.48 2.31 -28.94
CA ASN A 467 -4.45 3.30 -28.65
C ASN A 467 -4.97 4.56 -27.91
N GLY A 468 -6.24 4.56 -27.48
CA GLY A 468 -6.86 5.61 -26.68
C GLY A 468 -7.34 6.84 -27.47
N LEU A 469 -7.28 6.81 -28.81
CA LEU A 469 -7.87 7.84 -29.67
C LEU A 469 -9.37 7.58 -29.93
N ALA A 470 -10.10 8.64 -30.24
CA ALA A 470 -11.43 8.51 -30.82
C ALA A 470 -11.32 8.04 -32.28
N ALA A 471 -12.16 7.09 -32.67
CA ALA A 471 -12.25 6.64 -34.05
C ALA A 471 -12.95 7.68 -34.92
N THR A 472 -12.49 7.84 -36.17
CA THR A 472 -13.16 8.66 -37.17
C THR A 472 -13.88 7.74 -38.15
N ASP A 473 -15.21 7.76 -38.11
CA ASP A 473 -16.06 6.87 -38.92
C ASP A 473 -15.73 5.37 -38.79
N GLY A 474 -15.38 4.93 -37.58
CA GLY A 474 -14.96 3.54 -37.32
C GLY A 474 -13.49 3.25 -37.56
N ASN A 475 -12.74 4.18 -38.14
CA ASN A 475 -11.31 4.02 -38.43
C ASN A 475 -10.44 4.62 -37.32
N CYS A 476 -9.39 3.88 -36.95
CA CYS A 476 -8.44 4.26 -35.93
C CYS A 476 -7.15 4.79 -36.54
N ALA A 477 -6.83 6.06 -36.27
CA ALA A 477 -5.53 6.62 -36.60
C ALA A 477 -4.44 6.04 -35.69
N GLU A 478 -3.18 6.03 -36.14
CA GLU A 478 -2.06 5.46 -35.39
C GLU A 478 -1.31 6.50 -34.56
N CYS A 479 -0.79 6.08 -33.42
CA CYS A 479 0.11 6.91 -32.62
C CYS A 479 1.52 6.90 -33.22
N HIS A 480 2.38 7.82 -32.75
CA HIS A 480 3.81 7.72 -33.06
C HIS A 480 4.36 6.36 -32.60
N PRO A 481 5.31 5.71 -33.31
CA PRO A 481 5.78 4.35 -33.00
C PRO A 481 6.38 4.15 -31.59
N THR A 482 6.75 5.24 -30.91
CA THR A 482 7.25 5.20 -29.52
C THR A 482 6.13 5.23 -28.48
N CYS A 483 4.88 5.47 -28.88
CA CYS A 483 3.72 5.50 -28.00
C CYS A 483 2.93 4.18 -28.11
N ALA A 484 2.46 3.68 -26.98
CA ALA A 484 1.41 2.65 -26.98
C ALA A 484 0.01 3.30 -27.06
N THR A 485 -0.18 4.43 -26.37
CA THR A 485 -1.39 5.26 -26.47
C THR A 485 -1.02 6.74 -26.61
N CYS A 486 -1.89 7.54 -27.19
CA CYS A 486 -1.62 8.96 -27.45
C CYS A 486 -2.87 9.84 -27.34
N SER A 487 -2.67 11.15 -27.20
CA SER A 487 -3.76 12.14 -27.34
C SER A 487 -3.92 12.66 -28.75
N THR A 488 -2.90 12.48 -29.59
CA THR A 488 -2.85 12.99 -30.95
C THR A 488 -2.09 12.00 -31.83
N ALA A 489 -2.68 11.65 -32.98
CA ALA A 489 -2.11 10.69 -33.90
C ALA A 489 -0.75 11.16 -34.46
N GLY A 490 0.19 10.24 -34.62
CA GLY A 490 1.50 10.47 -35.25
C GLY A 490 2.48 11.41 -34.51
N THR A 491 2.08 12.09 -33.43
CA THR A 491 2.93 13.08 -32.75
C THR A 491 3.69 12.48 -31.56
N ALA A 492 5.03 12.53 -31.61
CA ALA A 492 5.93 11.88 -30.65
C ALA A 492 5.86 12.44 -29.22
N ASP A 493 5.54 13.72 -29.04
CA ASP A 493 5.45 14.39 -27.74
C ASP A 493 4.06 14.28 -27.10
N LYS A 494 3.12 13.60 -27.76
CA LYS A 494 1.74 13.41 -27.30
C LYS A 494 1.43 11.97 -26.87
N CYS A 495 2.44 11.20 -26.49
CA CYS A 495 2.22 9.87 -25.92
C CYS A 495 1.56 10.00 -24.55
N LYS A 496 0.48 9.25 -24.33
CA LYS A 496 -0.10 9.03 -22.99
C LYS A 496 0.64 7.89 -22.29
N THR A 497 0.81 6.77 -22.98
CA THR A 497 1.64 5.64 -22.53
C THR A 497 2.69 5.29 -23.58
N CYS A 498 3.80 4.71 -23.14
CA CYS A 498 4.92 4.38 -24.02
C CYS A 498 4.85 2.96 -24.57
N ALA A 499 5.36 2.78 -25.79
CA ALA A 499 5.56 1.46 -26.36
C ALA A 499 6.60 0.67 -25.54
N THR A 500 6.60 -0.65 -25.67
CA THR A 500 7.54 -1.53 -24.97
C THR A 500 8.99 -1.12 -25.22
N GLY A 501 9.79 -1.06 -24.15
CA GLY A 501 11.18 -0.59 -24.20
C GLY A 501 11.34 0.92 -24.24
N TYR A 502 10.24 1.67 -24.05
CA TYR A 502 10.27 3.11 -23.87
C TYR A 502 9.61 3.52 -22.55
N TYR A 503 10.03 4.67 -22.01
CA TYR A 503 9.50 5.25 -20.79
C TYR A 503 9.31 6.77 -20.95
N LYS A 504 8.56 7.38 -20.03
CA LYS A 504 8.31 8.82 -19.99
C LYS A 504 8.86 9.40 -18.69
N GLU A 505 9.77 10.37 -18.77
CA GLU A 505 10.33 11.03 -17.58
C GLU A 505 9.26 11.79 -16.79
N ASN A 506 9.20 11.55 -15.47
CA ASN A 506 8.24 12.21 -14.55
C ASN A 506 6.78 12.15 -15.02
N GLY A 507 6.44 11.16 -15.84
CA GLY A 507 5.16 11.11 -16.50
C GLY A 507 4.22 10.11 -15.83
N SER A 508 2.99 10.52 -15.61
CA SER A 508 1.86 9.66 -15.28
C SER A 508 1.05 9.39 -16.54
N ASP A 509 0.23 8.34 -16.59
CA ASP A 509 -0.66 8.04 -17.72
C ASP A 509 -1.65 9.19 -18.02
N THR A 510 -1.79 10.15 -17.10
CA THR A 510 -2.63 11.35 -17.24
C THR A 510 -1.94 12.53 -17.94
N THR A 511 -0.60 12.53 -18.06
CA THR A 511 0.14 13.61 -18.71
C THR A 511 0.72 13.16 -20.05
N THR A 512 0.56 13.96 -21.10
CA THR A 512 1.17 13.65 -22.39
C THR A 512 2.65 14.00 -22.39
N GLY A 513 3.48 13.24 -23.09
CA GLY A 513 4.90 13.53 -23.19
C GLY A 513 5.66 12.66 -24.18
N LEU A 514 6.95 12.95 -24.33
CA LEU A 514 7.88 12.19 -25.16
C LEU A 514 8.28 10.88 -24.48
N CYS A 515 8.24 9.78 -25.23
CA CYS A 515 8.75 8.49 -24.80
C CYS A 515 10.21 8.30 -25.24
N LYS A 516 11.11 8.04 -24.29
CA LYS A 516 12.54 7.79 -24.49
C LYS A 516 12.86 6.31 -24.35
N LYS A 517 13.90 5.80 -25.00
CA LYS A 517 14.26 4.38 -24.90
C LYS A 517 14.83 4.04 -23.53
N CYS A 518 14.48 2.89 -22.99
CA CYS A 518 15.04 2.38 -21.73
C CYS A 518 16.57 2.31 -21.77
N SER A 519 17.12 1.84 -22.89
CA SER A 519 18.55 1.68 -23.10
C SER A 519 19.35 3.00 -23.15
N GLU A 520 18.69 4.14 -23.43
CA GLU A 520 19.31 5.46 -23.39
C GLU A 520 19.60 5.91 -21.94
N LYS A 521 18.79 5.46 -20.98
CA LYS A 521 18.95 5.79 -19.56
C LYS A 521 19.73 4.72 -18.79
N ILE A 522 19.45 3.46 -19.07
CA ILE A 522 20.07 2.30 -18.42
C ILE A 522 20.60 1.39 -19.52
N SER A 523 21.91 1.40 -19.74
CA SER A 523 22.53 0.57 -20.78
C SER A 523 22.20 -0.92 -20.58
N GLY A 524 21.77 -1.59 -21.65
CA GLY A 524 21.35 -2.99 -21.60
C GLY A 524 19.93 -3.23 -21.05
N CYS A 525 19.17 -2.17 -20.73
CA CYS A 525 17.80 -2.33 -20.27
C CYS A 525 16.81 -2.45 -21.44
N LYS A 526 16.09 -3.58 -21.48
CA LYS A 526 15.10 -3.90 -22.51
C LYS A 526 13.71 -3.38 -22.16
N GLN A 527 13.30 -3.45 -20.90
CA GLN A 527 12.02 -2.94 -20.40
C GLN A 527 12.23 -2.19 -19.09
N CYS A 528 11.58 -1.04 -18.93
CA CYS A 528 11.75 -0.17 -17.78
C CYS A 528 10.47 0.59 -17.44
N VAL A 529 10.41 1.11 -16.21
CA VAL A 529 9.34 1.98 -15.74
C VAL A 529 9.92 3.23 -15.09
N SER A 530 9.14 4.31 -15.10
CA SER A 530 9.45 5.53 -14.35
C SER A 530 8.89 5.43 -12.94
N SER A 531 9.72 5.68 -11.93
CA SER A 531 9.28 5.85 -10.55
C SER A 531 9.13 7.34 -10.20
N SER A 532 8.37 7.64 -9.15
CA SER A 532 8.23 8.99 -8.60
C SER A 532 9.60 9.53 -8.16
N GLY A 533 10.02 10.68 -8.72
CA GLY A 533 11.31 11.30 -8.41
C GLY A 533 12.37 11.24 -9.53
N SER A 534 11.96 11.11 -10.80
CA SER A 534 12.86 11.08 -11.98
C SER A 534 13.77 9.84 -12.11
N SER A 535 13.60 8.83 -11.24
CA SER A 535 14.33 7.56 -11.37
C SER A 535 13.64 6.63 -12.36
N VAL A 536 14.44 5.96 -13.18
CA VAL A 536 13.99 4.94 -14.13
C VAL A 536 14.50 3.61 -13.61
N ILE A 537 13.63 2.62 -13.56
CA ILE A 537 13.91 1.30 -13.01
C ILE A 537 13.87 0.29 -14.14
N CYS A 538 14.91 -0.52 -14.27
CA CYS A 538 14.95 -1.60 -15.25
C CYS A 538 14.19 -2.82 -14.73
N LEU A 539 13.31 -3.38 -15.55
CA LEU A 539 12.49 -4.56 -15.23
C LEU A 539 12.95 -5.82 -15.97
N GLU A 540 13.62 -5.66 -17.12
CA GLU A 540 14.25 -6.74 -17.88
C GLU A 540 15.52 -6.21 -18.54
N SER A 541 16.64 -6.92 -18.34
CA SER A 541 17.92 -6.64 -19.01
C SER A 541 18.12 -7.55 -20.22
N GLU A 542 18.94 -7.12 -21.18
CA GLU A 542 19.46 -8.00 -22.23
C GLU A 542 20.31 -9.13 -21.59
N VAL A 543 20.18 -10.36 -22.11
CA VAL A 543 20.83 -11.55 -21.56
C VAL A 543 22.35 -11.36 -21.61
N GLY A 544 22.98 -11.13 -20.45
CA GLY A 544 24.43 -10.94 -20.32
C GLY A 544 24.90 -9.91 -19.29
N THR A 545 24.01 -9.08 -18.73
CA THR A 545 24.37 -8.12 -17.66
C THR A 545 23.43 -8.27 -16.46
N GLY A 546 23.67 -9.31 -15.65
CA GLY A 546 23.06 -9.45 -14.33
C GLY A 546 23.67 -8.42 -13.37
N GLY A 547 22.86 -7.45 -12.97
CA GLY A 547 23.22 -6.42 -12.01
C GLY A 547 22.26 -5.25 -12.12
N SER A 548 21.36 -5.13 -11.15
CA SER A 548 20.61 -3.89 -10.92
C SER A 548 21.63 -2.79 -10.66
N VAL A 549 21.89 -1.94 -11.66
CA VAL A 549 22.61 -0.69 -11.45
C VAL A 549 21.57 0.39 -11.25
N ASN A 550 21.26 0.68 -9.99
CA ASN A 550 20.71 1.99 -9.60
C ASN A 550 21.80 3.04 -9.85
N LYS A 551 22.10 3.32 -11.12
CA LYS A 551 23.04 4.39 -11.51
C LYS A 551 22.31 5.73 -11.46
N SER A 552 22.18 6.24 -10.25
CA SER A 552 22.03 7.67 -10.03
C SER A 552 23.29 8.36 -10.54
N GLY A 553 23.18 8.93 -11.73
CA GLY A 553 24.07 9.92 -12.35
C GLY A 553 25.55 9.86 -12.00
N LEU A 554 26.36 9.25 -12.88
CA LEU A 554 27.70 9.72 -13.24
C LEU A 554 28.11 9.12 -14.58
N SER A 555 28.48 10.02 -15.49
CA SER A 555 28.93 9.72 -16.85
C SER A 555 30.07 8.71 -16.85
N THR A 556 29.98 7.73 -17.75
CA THR A 556 30.95 6.64 -18.00
C THR A 556 32.36 7.12 -18.40
N GLY A 557 32.64 8.43 -18.34
CA GLY A 557 33.94 9.03 -18.61
C GLY A 557 34.98 8.96 -17.47
N ALA A 558 34.61 8.56 -16.25
CA ALA A 558 35.56 8.55 -15.12
C ALA A 558 36.22 7.18 -14.84
N ILE A 559 35.68 6.07 -15.35
CA ILE A 559 36.13 4.71 -14.98
C ILE A 559 37.16 4.14 -15.97
N ALA A 560 37.39 4.79 -17.11
CA ALA A 560 38.48 4.46 -18.03
C ALA A 560 39.83 5.13 -17.68
N GLY A 561 39.90 5.97 -16.64
CA GLY A 561 41.12 6.70 -16.25
C GLY A 561 42.00 5.98 -15.21
N ILE A 562 41.43 5.09 -14.39
CA ILE A 562 42.15 4.51 -13.24
C ILE A 562 42.98 3.28 -13.67
N SER A 563 42.55 2.53 -14.68
CA SER A 563 43.33 1.38 -15.19
C SER A 563 44.56 1.79 -15.99
N VAL A 564 44.52 2.96 -16.67
CA VAL A 564 45.69 3.47 -17.43
C VAL A 564 46.71 4.10 -16.48
N ALA A 565 46.26 4.79 -15.42
CA ALA A 565 47.18 5.37 -14.44
C ALA A 565 48.00 4.31 -13.70
N VAL A 566 47.40 3.16 -13.33
CA VAL A 566 48.14 2.06 -12.68
C VAL A 566 49.13 1.40 -13.64
N ILE A 567 48.77 1.18 -14.91
CA ILE A 567 49.67 0.60 -15.90
C ILE A 567 50.83 1.55 -16.23
N VAL A 568 50.59 2.87 -16.30
CA VAL A 568 51.66 3.86 -16.52
C VAL A 568 52.55 4.00 -15.29
N VAL A 569 52.01 3.95 -14.07
CA VAL A 569 52.81 4.02 -12.84
C VAL A 569 53.62 2.75 -12.64
N VAL A 570 53.04 1.56 -12.82
CA VAL A 570 53.75 0.28 -12.70
C VAL A 570 54.73 0.10 -13.86
N GLY A 571 54.35 0.44 -15.10
CA GLY A 571 55.25 0.41 -16.26
C GLY A 571 56.40 1.41 -16.14
N GLY A 572 56.14 2.61 -15.60
CA GLY A 572 57.17 3.61 -15.30
C GLY A 572 58.12 3.18 -14.19
N LEU A 573 57.61 2.54 -13.12
CA LEU A 573 58.43 1.99 -12.03
C LEU A 573 59.33 0.85 -12.51
N VAL A 574 58.80 -0.08 -13.31
CA VAL A 574 59.57 -1.20 -13.86
C VAL A 574 60.60 -0.72 -14.87
N GLY A 575 60.26 0.27 -15.71
CA GLY A 575 61.19 0.92 -16.64
C GLY A 575 62.33 1.67 -15.92
N PHE A 576 61.99 2.42 -14.87
CA PHE A 576 62.98 3.13 -14.05
C PHE A 576 63.91 2.17 -13.30
N LEU A 577 63.39 1.06 -12.75
CA LEU A 577 64.19 0.03 -12.10
C LEU A 577 65.11 -0.70 -13.09
N CYS A 578 64.63 -1.04 -14.29
CA CYS A 578 65.48 -1.65 -15.32
C CYS A 578 66.59 -0.69 -15.77
N TRP A 579 66.29 0.59 -15.98
CA TRP A 579 67.31 1.59 -16.32
C TRP A 579 68.31 1.79 -15.17
N TRP A 580 67.85 1.87 -13.92
CA TRP A 580 68.71 2.05 -12.76
C TRP A 580 69.67 0.88 -12.56
N PHE A 581 69.21 -0.37 -12.70
CA PHE A 581 70.08 -1.54 -12.52
C PHE A 581 70.98 -1.83 -13.73
N LEU A 582 70.55 -1.52 -14.96
CA LEU A 582 71.34 -1.80 -16.17
C LEU A 582 72.31 -0.67 -16.53
N CYS A 583 71.95 0.60 -16.30
CA CYS A 583 72.75 1.74 -16.72
C CYS A 583 73.61 2.35 -15.61
N ARG A 584 73.32 2.10 -14.32
CA ARG A 584 74.13 2.61 -13.20
C ARG A 584 75.34 1.72 -12.85
N GLY A 585 75.46 0.54 -13.46
CA GLY A 585 76.62 -0.35 -13.33
C GLY A 585 77.78 -0.03 -14.28
N LYS A 586 77.71 1.06 -15.04
CA LYS A 586 78.72 1.42 -16.06
C LYS A 586 78.97 2.93 -16.13
N ALA A 587 79.12 3.57 -14.97
CA ALA A 587 79.69 4.90 -14.81
C ALA A 587 80.61 4.90 -13.59
#